data_AF-A0A5E4XXR3-F1
#
_entry.id   AF-A0A5E4XXR3-F1
#
_cell.length_a   1.000
_cell.length_b   1.000
_cell.length_c   1.000
_cell.angle_alpha   90.00
_cell.angle_beta   90.00
_cell.angle_gamma   90.00
#
_symmetry.space_group_name_H-M   'P 1'
#
loop_
_entity.id
_entity.type
_entity.pdbx_description
1 polymer ?
#
loop_
_entity_poly.entity_id
_entity_poly.type
_entity_poly.pdbx_seq_one_letter_code
_entity_poly.pdbx_strand_id
1 'polypeptide(L)'
;MSELQPTQSPLLKQYLERVDALFRDATQWCQRRWLEVEVRPHSLNEEREGEYEVPSLRISRDGTLLGKLIPKASDVIAGDGLVTLIGAVNFHHLVFYGEYDPGFKSATIVTDQHGRALRARVTRRVEEEGWYWIESRVRRAVLVDEALFIDLLADVSGYDLQ
;
A
#
# COMPACT_ATOMS: atom_id res chain seq x y z
N MET A 1 -33.76 17.83 10.61
CA MET A 1 -33.19 16.47 10.65
C MET A 1 -31.73 16.61 10.21
N SER A 2 -30.80 16.79 11.15
CA SER A 2 -29.38 16.85 10.81
C SER A 2 -28.89 15.43 10.59
N GLU A 3 -28.52 15.11 9.36
CA GLU A 3 -27.72 13.94 9.05
C GLU A 3 -26.39 14.10 9.78
N LEU A 4 -26.21 13.32 10.85
CA LEU A 4 -24.92 13.16 11.50
C LEU A 4 -24.00 12.50 10.47
N GLN A 5 -23.12 13.27 9.84
CA GLN A 5 -22.00 12.67 9.11
C GLN A 5 -21.28 11.74 10.10
N PRO A 6 -21.06 10.47 9.76
CA PRO A 6 -20.33 9.57 10.65
C PRO A 6 -18.96 10.19 10.92
N THR A 7 -18.66 10.44 12.18
CA THR A 7 -17.33 10.90 12.58
C THR A 7 -16.37 9.77 12.25
N GLN A 8 -15.48 9.99 11.28
CA GLN A 8 -14.48 9.00 10.88
C GLN A 8 -13.74 8.46 12.10
N SER A 9 -13.55 7.15 12.17
CA SER A 9 -12.89 6.52 13.32
C SER A 9 -11.45 7.01 13.45
N PRO A 10 -10.87 7.02 14.68
CA PRO A 10 -9.46 7.36 14.86
C PRO A 10 -8.50 6.48 14.04
N LEU A 11 -8.88 5.21 13.81
CA LEU A 11 -8.10 4.28 12.99
C LEU A 11 -8.14 4.66 11.52
N LEU A 12 -9.31 5.02 10.99
CA LEU A 12 -9.45 5.51 9.63
C LEU A 12 -8.62 6.77 9.41
N LYS A 13 -8.63 7.73 10.35
CA LYS A 13 -7.80 8.93 10.26
C LYS A 13 -6.31 8.62 10.19
N GLN A 14 -5.83 7.73 11.06
CA GLN A 14 -4.42 7.29 11.04
C GLN A 14 -4.06 6.60 9.72
N TYR A 15 -4.94 5.75 9.21
CA TYR A 15 -4.73 5.10 7.92
C TYR A 15 -4.60 6.12 6.78
N LEU A 16 -5.51 7.10 6.71
CA LEU A 16 -5.46 8.16 5.70
C LEU A 16 -4.15 8.97 5.80
N GLU A 17 -3.72 9.32 7.02
CA GLU A 17 -2.44 10.01 7.25
C GLU A 17 -1.24 9.19 6.76
N ARG A 18 -1.24 7.87 7.00
CA ARG A 18 -0.18 6.95 6.54
C ARG A 18 -0.15 6.78 5.03
N VAL A 19 -1.32 6.73 4.39
CA VAL A 19 -1.45 6.68 2.93
C VAL A 19 -0.93 7.98 2.32
N ASP A 20 -1.30 9.13 2.89
CA ASP A 20 -0.82 10.43 2.44
C ASP A 20 0.70 10.56 2.58
N ALA A 21 1.29 10.01 3.65
CA ALA A 21 2.75 9.96 3.82
C ALA A 21 3.42 9.12 2.72
N LEU A 22 2.95 7.88 2.49
CA LEU A 22 3.46 7.04 1.40
C LEU A 22 3.36 7.71 0.04
N PHE A 23 2.24 8.38 -0.21
CA PHE A 23 1.97 8.99 -1.51
C PHE A 23 2.85 10.22 -1.74
N ARG A 24 3.16 10.97 -0.70
CA ARG A 24 4.13 12.06 -0.73
C ARG A 24 5.52 11.52 -1.07
N ASP A 25 5.94 10.44 -0.41
CA ASP A 25 7.24 9.82 -0.65
C ASP A 25 7.32 9.25 -2.08
N ALA A 26 6.32 8.47 -2.50
CA ALA A 26 6.23 7.91 -3.84
C ALA A 26 6.24 9.00 -4.93
N THR A 27 5.55 10.12 -4.70
CA THR A 27 5.56 11.26 -5.63
C THR A 27 6.97 11.85 -5.75
N GLN A 28 7.66 12.05 -4.62
CA GLN A 28 9.03 12.57 -4.64
C GLN A 28 10.00 11.61 -5.35
N TRP A 29 9.91 10.31 -5.07
CA TRP A 29 10.71 9.27 -5.73
C TRP A 29 10.47 9.24 -7.24
N CYS A 30 9.20 9.34 -7.67
CA CYS A 30 8.83 9.42 -9.09
C CYS A 30 9.42 10.66 -9.77
N GLN A 31 9.30 11.83 -9.14
CA GLN A 31 9.79 13.09 -9.70
C GLN A 31 11.32 13.09 -9.90
N ARG A 32 12.08 12.46 -9.00
CA ARG A 32 13.54 12.26 -9.14
C ARG A 32 13.92 11.42 -10.36
N ARG A 33 12.98 10.62 -10.89
CA ARG A 33 13.14 9.74 -12.06
C ARG A 33 12.38 10.23 -13.28
N TRP A 34 11.96 11.50 -13.30
CA TRP A 34 11.20 12.12 -14.39
C TRP A 34 9.91 11.35 -14.72
N LEU A 35 9.28 10.76 -13.70
CA LEU A 35 7.98 10.12 -13.83
C LEU A 35 6.88 11.13 -13.51
N GLU A 36 5.79 11.02 -14.26
CA GLU A 36 4.58 11.80 -14.07
C GLU A 36 3.72 11.13 -13.01
N VAL A 37 3.16 11.92 -12.08
CA VAL A 37 2.28 11.42 -11.02
C VAL A 37 0.98 12.21 -11.05
N GLU A 38 -0.14 11.48 -11.08
CA GLU A 38 -1.48 12.05 -11.02
C GLU A 38 -2.23 11.47 -9.81
N VAL A 39 -2.77 12.33 -8.96
CA VAL A 39 -3.63 11.94 -7.85
C VAL A 39 -5.08 11.90 -8.31
N ARG A 40 -5.80 10.82 -8.00
CA ARG A 40 -7.23 10.70 -8.26
C ARG A 40 -8.00 10.21 -7.03
N PRO A 41 -9.24 10.65 -6.80
CA PRO A 41 -10.06 10.07 -5.75
C PRO A 41 -10.36 8.59 -6.04
N HIS A 42 -10.43 7.79 -4.99
CA HIS A 42 -10.78 6.38 -5.01
C HIS A 42 -11.76 6.10 -3.87
N SER A 43 -12.94 5.58 -4.19
CA SER A 43 -13.92 5.18 -3.18
C SER A 43 -13.59 3.79 -2.66
N LEU A 44 -13.52 3.65 -1.35
CA LEU A 44 -13.46 2.37 -0.63
C LEU A 44 -14.75 2.18 0.14
N ASN A 45 -15.18 0.93 0.27
CA ASN A 45 -16.31 0.55 1.10
C ASN A 45 -15.86 -0.61 1.99
N GLU A 46 -15.66 -0.33 3.27
CA GLU A 46 -15.25 -1.30 4.28
C GLU A 46 -16.42 -1.63 5.20
N GLU A 47 -16.57 -2.90 5.59
CA GLU A 47 -17.65 -3.32 6.49
C GLU A 47 -17.69 -2.52 7.80
N ARG A 48 -16.51 -2.12 8.31
CA ARG A 48 -16.37 -1.42 9.59
C ARG A 48 -16.52 0.11 9.49
N GLU A 49 -15.97 0.71 8.43
CA GLU A 49 -15.90 2.17 8.27
C GLU A 49 -16.96 2.73 7.32
N GLY A 50 -17.64 1.87 6.56
CA GLY A 50 -18.55 2.26 5.49
C GLY A 50 -17.82 2.77 4.25
N GLU A 51 -18.53 3.56 3.45
CA GLU A 51 -17.97 4.17 2.24
C GLU A 51 -17.22 5.47 2.55
N TYR A 52 -16.00 5.59 2.03
CA TYR A 52 -15.18 6.80 2.16
C TYR A 52 -14.27 6.98 0.93
N GLU A 53 -13.84 8.22 0.68
CA GLU A 53 -12.87 8.54 -0.37
C GLU A 53 -11.46 8.59 0.18
N VAL A 54 -10.52 8.04 -0.59
CA VAL A 54 -9.07 8.06 -0.33
C VAL A 54 -8.36 8.40 -1.65
N PRO A 55 -7.22 9.11 -1.63
CA PRO A 55 -6.46 9.31 -2.86
C PRO A 55 -5.96 7.98 -3.44
N SER A 56 -5.74 7.96 -4.75
CA SER A 56 -4.96 6.96 -5.47
C SER A 56 -3.91 7.67 -6.32
N LEU A 57 -2.75 7.04 -6.53
CA LEU A 57 -1.73 7.56 -7.44
C LEU A 57 -1.75 6.80 -8.75
N ARG A 58 -1.61 7.52 -9.85
CA ARG A 58 -1.26 6.97 -11.17
C ARG A 58 0.13 7.48 -11.53
N ILE A 59 0.96 6.58 -12.03
CA ILE A 59 2.35 6.86 -12.37
C ILE A 59 2.54 6.55 -13.85
N SER A 60 3.00 7.53 -14.62
CA SER A 60 3.24 7.42 -16.06
C SER A 60 4.59 7.97 -16.49
N ARG A 61 5.00 7.61 -17.70
CA ARG A 61 6.12 8.20 -18.42
C ARG A 61 5.71 8.36 -19.88
N ASP A 62 5.81 9.58 -20.41
CA ASP A 62 5.49 9.89 -21.80
C ASP A 62 4.08 9.39 -22.21
N GLY A 63 3.10 9.56 -21.32
CA GLY A 63 1.72 9.09 -21.51
C GLY A 63 1.51 7.57 -21.34
N THR A 64 2.57 6.80 -21.12
CA THR A 64 2.49 5.35 -20.83
C THR A 64 2.27 5.13 -19.34
N LEU A 65 1.18 4.45 -18.98
CA LEU A 65 0.91 4.09 -17.58
C LEU A 65 1.86 2.98 -17.13
N LEU A 66 2.67 3.26 -16.12
CA LEU A 66 3.58 2.30 -15.51
C LEU A 66 2.90 1.54 -14.35
N GLY A 67 2.14 2.26 -13.53
CA GLY A 67 1.48 1.65 -12.39
C GLY A 67 0.51 2.58 -11.66
N LYS A 68 -0.16 2.02 -10.65
CA LYS A 68 -1.06 2.73 -9.75
C LYS A 68 -0.84 2.28 -8.32
N LEU A 69 -0.86 3.21 -7.38
CA LEU A 69 -1.00 2.90 -5.96
C LEU A 69 -2.47 3.07 -5.58
N ILE A 70 -3.10 1.96 -5.18
CA ILE A 70 -4.50 1.89 -4.83
C ILE A 70 -4.59 1.47 -3.35
N PRO A 71 -5.04 2.35 -2.44
CA PRO A 71 -5.34 1.95 -1.08
C PRO A 71 -6.49 0.94 -1.09
N LYS A 72 -6.47 -0.02 -0.16
CA LYS A 72 -7.41 -1.15 -0.17
C LYS A 72 -8.18 -1.33 1.12
N ALA A 73 -7.53 -1.14 2.25
CA ALA A 73 -8.15 -1.37 3.55
C ALA A 73 -7.39 -0.61 4.65
N SER A 74 -8.16 -0.01 5.55
CA SER A 74 -7.68 0.67 6.76
C SER A 74 -7.23 -0.30 7.85
N ASP A 75 -7.74 -1.53 7.83
CA ASP A 75 -7.45 -2.61 8.76
C ASP A 75 -7.35 -3.94 7.99
N VAL A 76 -6.20 -4.62 8.08
CA VAL A 76 -6.01 -5.95 7.51
C VAL A 76 -5.47 -6.88 8.58
N ILE A 77 -5.65 -8.20 8.39
CA ILE A 77 -5.18 -9.19 9.37
C ILE A 77 -3.68 -8.98 9.65
N ALA A 78 -3.42 -8.41 10.83
CA ALA A 78 -2.11 -8.04 11.36
C ALA A 78 -1.30 -7.07 10.49
N GLY A 79 -1.95 -6.02 9.96
CA GLY A 79 -1.31 -4.81 9.45
C GLY A 79 -2.26 -3.62 9.61
N ASP A 80 -1.70 -2.43 9.79
CA ASP A 80 -2.47 -1.21 10.11
C ASP A 80 -2.72 -0.33 8.87
N GLY A 81 -2.82 -1.00 7.72
CA GLY A 81 -3.07 -0.41 6.41
C GLY A 81 -2.60 -1.29 5.26
N LEU A 82 -3.34 -1.27 4.14
CA LEU A 82 -2.97 -1.97 2.91
C LEU A 82 -3.08 -1.05 1.69
N VAL A 83 -1.99 -0.95 0.95
CA VAL A 83 -1.92 -0.31 -0.37
C VAL A 83 -1.42 -1.33 -1.38
N THR A 84 -2.02 -1.36 -2.56
CA THR A 84 -1.55 -2.23 -3.65
C THR A 84 -0.94 -1.38 -4.76
N LEU A 85 0.31 -1.69 -5.13
CA LEU A 85 0.93 -1.23 -6.35
C LEU A 85 0.55 -2.17 -7.49
N ILE A 86 -0.15 -1.67 -8.51
CA ILE A 86 -0.68 -2.48 -9.62
C ILE A 86 -0.17 -1.89 -10.94
N GLY A 87 0.44 -2.72 -11.77
CA GLY A 87 0.84 -2.37 -13.13
C GLY A 87 0.19 -3.29 -14.16
N ALA A 88 0.69 -3.26 -15.39
CA ALA A 88 0.15 -4.07 -16.47
C ALA A 88 0.52 -5.56 -16.36
N VAL A 89 1.65 -5.87 -15.71
CA VAL A 89 2.24 -7.22 -15.69
C VAL A 89 2.04 -7.91 -14.35
N ASN A 90 2.13 -7.16 -13.26
CA ASN A 90 2.09 -7.71 -11.91
C ASN A 90 1.45 -6.74 -10.91
N PHE A 91 1.36 -7.17 -9.65
CA PHE A 91 1.01 -6.31 -8.52
C PHE A 91 1.78 -6.70 -7.26
N HIS A 92 1.95 -5.73 -6.37
CA HIS A 92 2.56 -5.91 -5.06
C HIS A 92 1.69 -5.30 -3.96
N HIS A 93 1.61 -6.00 -2.83
CA HIS A 93 0.97 -5.47 -1.63
C HIS A 93 2.02 -4.80 -0.73
N LEU A 94 1.69 -3.60 -0.29
CA LEU A 94 2.42 -2.82 0.70
C LEU A 94 1.56 -2.79 1.96
N VAL A 95 2.09 -3.31 3.06
CA VAL A 95 1.39 -3.42 4.34
C VAL A 95 2.05 -2.47 5.32
N PHE A 96 1.26 -1.65 6.00
CA PHE A 96 1.77 -0.80 7.06
C PHE A 96 1.87 -1.56 8.37
N TYR A 97 2.95 -1.33 9.11
CA TYR A 97 3.12 -1.85 10.48
C TYR A 97 3.38 -0.68 11.43
N GLY A 98 2.40 -0.41 12.31
CA GLY A 98 2.48 0.59 13.38
C GLY A 98 2.87 -0.05 14.72
N GLU A 99 3.80 0.60 15.43
CA GLU A 99 4.41 0.23 16.72
C GLU A 99 5.06 -1.17 16.84
N TYR A 100 6.25 -1.16 17.45
CA TYR A 100 6.99 -2.34 17.86
C TYR A 100 6.18 -3.12 18.92
N ASP A 101 5.57 -4.23 18.53
CA ASP A 101 5.13 -5.25 19.47
C ASP A 101 6.26 -6.30 19.58
N PRO A 102 6.92 -6.44 20.74
CA PRO A 102 7.91 -7.51 20.96
C PRO A 102 7.28 -8.92 20.85
N GLY A 103 5.95 -9.03 20.81
CA GLY A 103 5.23 -10.23 20.44
C GLY A 103 5.26 -10.45 18.92
N PHE A 104 5.68 -11.64 18.50
CA PHE A 104 5.58 -12.09 17.11
C PHE A 104 4.16 -11.91 16.55
N LYS A 105 3.88 -10.80 15.85
CA LYS A 105 2.66 -10.67 15.02
C LYS A 105 2.80 -11.64 13.84
N SER A 106 2.37 -12.88 14.03
CA SER A 106 2.16 -13.83 12.93
C SER A 106 0.95 -13.35 12.13
N ALA A 107 1.20 -12.45 11.19
CA ALA A 107 0.16 -11.93 10.32
C ALA A 107 -0.23 -12.96 9.27
N THR A 108 -1.51 -13.33 9.18
CA THR A 108 -2.01 -14.08 8.03
C THR A 108 -2.43 -13.05 6.97
N ILE A 109 -1.49 -12.64 6.12
CA ILE A 109 -1.80 -11.73 5.02
C ILE A 109 -2.55 -12.51 3.95
N VAL A 110 -3.87 -12.40 3.96
CA VAL A 110 -4.74 -12.94 2.90
C VAL A 110 -4.59 -12.05 1.68
N THR A 111 -3.61 -12.36 0.82
CA THR A 111 -3.53 -11.76 -0.51
C THR A 111 -4.40 -12.59 -1.46
N ASP A 112 -5.38 -11.97 -2.11
CA ASP A 112 -6.15 -12.61 -3.16
C ASP A 112 -5.31 -12.65 -4.45
N GLN A 113 -4.60 -13.76 -4.66
CA GLN A 113 -4.24 -14.19 -6.02
C GLN A 113 -5.16 -15.35 -6.39
N HIS A 114 -6.10 -15.09 -7.30
CA HIS A 114 -6.96 -16.12 -7.92
C HIS A 114 -7.85 -16.90 -6.93
N GLY A 115 -8.45 -16.23 -5.94
CA GLY A 115 -9.39 -16.84 -5.00
C GLY A 115 -8.74 -17.78 -3.98
N ARG A 116 -7.41 -17.79 -3.87
CA ARG A 116 -6.69 -18.50 -2.81
C ARG A 116 -6.12 -17.51 -1.82
N ALA A 117 -6.67 -17.54 -0.61
CA ALA A 117 -6.09 -16.90 0.55
C ALA A 117 -4.69 -17.48 0.81
N LEU A 118 -3.65 -16.72 0.46
CA LEU A 118 -2.30 -17.03 0.90
C LEU A 118 -2.26 -16.88 2.42
N ARG A 119 -1.88 -17.95 3.13
CA ARG A 119 -1.63 -17.91 4.57
C ARG A 119 -0.12 -17.90 4.78
N ALA A 120 0.49 -16.72 4.75
CA ALA A 120 1.93 -16.58 4.97
C ALA A 120 2.19 -16.23 6.43
N ARG A 121 2.83 -17.11 7.20
CA ARG A 121 3.38 -16.74 8.52
C ARG A 121 4.64 -15.91 8.29
N VAL A 122 4.52 -14.60 8.33
CA VAL A 122 5.68 -13.70 8.25
C VAL A 122 6.44 -13.82 9.57
N THR A 123 7.69 -14.24 9.50
CA THR A 123 8.61 -14.24 10.64
C THR A 123 9.49 -13.03 10.48
N ARG A 124 9.15 -11.90 11.12
CA ARG A 124 10.06 -10.75 11.03
C ARG A 124 10.01 -9.82 12.23
N ARG A 125 11.21 -9.33 12.54
CA ARG A 125 11.49 -8.19 13.40
C ARG A 125 11.13 -6.95 12.58
N VAL A 126 10.00 -6.32 12.88
CA VAL A 126 9.69 -4.97 12.41
C VAL A 126 10.62 -4.07 13.22
N GLU A 127 11.65 -3.54 12.58
CA GLU A 127 12.69 -2.75 13.26
C GLU A 127 12.21 -1.31 13.45
N GLU A 128 11.43 -0.80 12.50
CA GLU A 128 10.91 0.57 12.46
C GLU A 128 9.48 0.61 11.89
N GLU A 129 8.72 1.62 12.26
CA GLU A 129 7.38 1.88 11.72
C GLU A 129 7.46 2.24 10.22
N GLY A 130 6.52 1.73 9.42
CA GLY A 130 6.44 2.12 8.01
C GLY A 130 5.69 1.15 7.10
N TRP A 131 5.80 1.39 5.79
CA TRP A 131 5.24 0.55 4.74
C TRP A 131 6.24 -0.52 4.34
N TYR A 132 5.78 -1.77 4.29
CA TYR A 132 6.60 -2.92 3.98
C TYR A 132 6.06 -3.70 2.79
N TRP A 133 6.95 -4.09 1.88
CA TRP A 133 6.67 -5.08 0.85
C TRP A 133 6.95 -6.49 1.37
N ILE A 134 6.03 -7.43 1.13
CA ILE A 134 6.20 -8.82 1.55
C ILE A 134 6.72 -9.65 0.39
N GLU A 135 8.00 -9.97 0.43
CA GLU A 135 8.61 -10.83 -0.57
C GLU A 135 8.13 -12.29 -0.40
N SER A 136 7.32 -12.77 -1.34
CA SER A 136 6.64 -14.06 -1.26
C SER A 136 7.59 -15.27 -1.25
N ARG A 137 8.72 -15.16 -1.95
CA ARG A 137 9.71 -16.25 -2.11
C ARG A 137 10.44 -16.58 -0.81
N VAL A 138 10.83 -15.55 -0.07
CA VAL A 138 11.61 -15.68 1.17
C VAL A 138 10.83 -15.26 2.42
N ARG A 139 9.54 -14.93 2.27
CA ARG A 139 8.61 -14.54 3.34
C ARG A 139 9.17 -13.40 4.21
N ARG A 140 9.79 -12.43 3.54
CA ARG A 140 10.60 -11.37 4.13
C ARG A 140 9.91 -10.02 3.91
N ALA A 141 9.55 -9.31 4.99
CA ALA A 141 8.87 -7.99 4.95
C ALA A 141 9.84 -6.81 4.85
N VAL A 142 10.15 -6.31 3.66
CA VAL A 142 11.20 -5.30 3.41
C VAL A 142 10.60 -3.90 3.50
N LEU A 143 11.23 -2.99 4.26
CA LEU A 143 10.78 -1.60 4.39
C LEU A 143 10.88 -0.92 3.01
N VAL A 144 9.84 -0.19 2.62
CA VAL A 144 9.78 0.50 1.34
C VAL A 144 10.59 1.80 1.42
N ASP A 145 11.65 1.85 0.64
CA ASP A 145 12.41 3.05 0.33
C ASP A 145 12.30 3.39 -1.17
N GLU A 146 12.98 4.44 -1.60
CA GLU A 146 13.00 4.87 -3.00
C GLU A 146 13.46 3.75 -3.95
N ALA A 147 14.55 3.06 -3.62
CA ALA A 147 15.15 2.07 -4.50
C ALA A 147 14.20 0.88 -4.67
N LEU A 148 13.69 0.34 -3.56
CA LEU A 148 12.72 -0.75 -3.61
C LEU A 148 11.45 -0.32 -4.33
N PHE A 149 10.94 0.89 -4.10
CA PHE A 149 9.75 1.36 -4.78
C PHE A 149 9.91 1.38 -6.31
N ILE A 150 11.04 1.87 -6.82
CA ILE A 150 11.32 1.90 -8.26
C ILE A 150 11.47 0.48 -8.82
N ASP A 151 12.13 -0.42 -8.11
CA ASP A 151 12.25 -1.83 -8.51
C ASP A 151 10.88 -2.51 -8.58
N LEU A 152 10.01 -2.27 -7.59
CA LEU A 152 8.64 -2.79 -7.60
C LEU A 152 7.82 -2.19 -8.73
N LEU A 153 7.99 -0.90 -9.03
CA LEU A 153 7.32 -0.23 -10.14
C LEU A 153 7.76 -0.79 -11.49
N ALA A 154 9.06 -1.07 -11.65
CA ALA A 154 9.61 -1.73 -12.84
C ALA A 154 9.00 -3.13 -13.01
N ASP A 155 8.96 -3.93 -11.93
CA ASP A 155 8.39 -5.28 -11.95
C ASP A 155 6.90 -5.30 -12.33
N VAL A 156 6.08 -4.40 -11.77
CA VAL A 156 4.64 -4.36 -12.12
C VAL A 156 4.37 -3.79 -13.51
N SER A 157 5.24 -2.91 -13.99
CA SER A 157 5.05 -2.22 -15.28
C SER A 157 5.60 -3.02 -16.46
N GLY A 158 6.62 -3.86 -16.23
CA GLY A 158 7.36 -4.54 -17.29
C GLY A 158 8.37 -3.63 -18.01
N TYR A 159 8.64 -2.43 -17.48
CA TYR A 159 9.62 -1.49 -18.02
C TYR A 159 10.85 -1.41 -17.13
N ASP A 160 12.01 -1.18 -17.74
CA ASP A 160 13.22 -0.83 -17.02
C ASP A 160 13.18 0.66 -16.65
N LEU A 161 13.34 0.94 -15.36
CA LEU A 161 13.25 2.29 -14.77
C LEU A 161 14.56 2.73 -14.10
N GLN A 162 15.64 1.93 -14.25
CA GLN A 162 16.94 2.21 -13.66
C GLN A 162 17.65 3.41 -14.30
#